data_AF-A0A425DLN7-F1
#
_entry.id   AF-A0A425DLN7-F1
#
_cell.length_a   1.000
_cell.length_b   1.000
_cell.length_c   1.000
_cell.angle_alpha   90.00
_cell.angle_beta   90.00
_cell.angle_gamma   90.00
#
_symmetry.space_group_name_H-M   'P 1'
#
loop_
_entity.id
_entity.type
_entity.pdbx_description
1 polymer ?
#
loop_
_entity_poly.entity_id
_entity_poly.type
_entity_poly.pdbx_seq_one_letter_code
_entity_poly.pdbx_strand_id
1 'polypeptide(L)'
;MEFHPKYIGATCIYVAGKVEEQYISVETLVKSYDGVESDVIAHEMIVLEGVRFQLIMYHPFRSLTGFIDDLRAHSKSTRHTDVPISTLQTLHATATAVINDLLLTDAPLLYPPAVVALAGLQVATTVEMAIDWTKYLLACKRGQGQSMHEVVQAIQEVVQLRAAREADAAASEAELKSAYKKLKGFYKSTPKKAAADESKEPKAKKHKSSDGKKSKKSKKGVA
;
A
#
# COMPACT_ATOMS: atom_id res chain seq x y z
N MET A 1 17.93 -5.93 4.95
CA MET A 1 17.31 -6.90 4.01
C MET A 1 16.69 -8.06 4.80
N GLU A 2 15.93 -7.74 5.84
CA GLU A 2 15.39 -8.73 6.77
C GLU A 2 14.20 -9.47 6.13
N PHE A 3 13.28 -8.74 5.52
CA PHE A 3 12.11 -9.28 4.84
C PHE A 3 12.17 -9.10 3.33
N HIS A 4 11.83 -10.14 2.58
CA HIS A 4 11.88 -10.09 1.12
C HIS A 4 10.66 -9.30 0.59
N PRO A 5 10.84 -8.26 -0.26
CA PRO A 5 9.76 -7.38 -0.69
C PRO A 5 8.59 -8.10 -1.37
N LYS A 6 8.85 -9.20 -2.09
CA LYS A 6 7.80 -10.05 -2.69
C LYS A 6 6.76 -10.53 -1.66
N TYR A 7 7.20 -10.95 -0.47
CA TYR A 7 6.29 -11.46 0.56
C TYR A 7 5.61 -10.32 1.31
N ILE A 8 6.35 -9.25 1.62
CA ILE A 8 5.78 -8.05 2.25
C ILE A 8 4.72 -7.40 1.37
N GLY A 9 4.98 -7.25 0.07
CA GLY A 9 4.02 -6.65 -0.88
C GLY A 9 2.71 -7.43 -0.95
N ALA A 10 2.76 -8.76 -1.06
CA ALA A 10 1.56 -9.60 -1.00
C ALA A 10 0.83 -9.45 0.35
N THR A 11 1.58 -9.44 1.46
CA THR A 11 1.01 -9.24 2.80
C THR A 11 0.32 -7.89 2.96
N CYS A 12 0.90 -6.81 2.42
CA CYS A 12 0.27 -5.49 2.43
C CYS A 12 -1.07 -5.49 1.68
N ILE A 13 -1.17 -6.19 0.54
CA ILE A 13 -2.44 -6.31 -0.20
C ILE A 13 -3.47 -7.09 0.63
N TYR A 14 -3.06 -8.18 1.27
CA TYR A 14 -3.92 -8.96 2.15
C TYR A 14 -4.45 -8.16 3.33
N VAL A 15 -3.57 -7.44 4.03
CA VAL A 15 -3.93 -6.59 5.17
C VAL A 15 -4.82 -5.44 4.73
N ALA A 16 -4.50 -4.77 3.61
CA ALA A 16 -5.33 -3.70 3.06
C ALA A 16 -6.75 -4.18 2.73
N GLY A 17 -6.90 -5.39 2.16
CA GLY A 17 -8.22 -5.99 1.93
C GLY A 17 -9.03 -6.16 3.22
N LYS A 18 -8.40 -6.62 4.31
CA LYS A 18 -9.08 -6.72 5.62
C LYS A 18 -9.49 -5.36 6.17
N VAL A 19 -8.63 -4.35 6.02
CA VAL A 19 -8.86 -2.99 6.56
C VAL A 19 -9.97 -2.26 5.81
N GLU A 20 -9.99 -2.37 4.48
CA GLU A 20 -11.00 -1.74 3.61
C GLU A 20 -12.29 -2.58 3.48
N GLU A 21 -12.47 -3.58 4.35
CA GLU A 21 -13.62 -4.49 4.38
C GLU A 21 -13.87 -5.22 3.05
N GLN A 22 -12.83 -5.38 2.23
CA GLN A 22 -12.88 -6.07 0.96
C GLN A 22 -12.32 -7.49 1.11
N TYR A 23 -13.22 -8.48 1.04
CA TYR A 23 -12.81 -9.87 1.19
C TYR A 23 -11.93 -10.33 0.02
N ILE A 24 -10.64 -10.52 0.29
CA ILE A 24 -9.69 -11.16 -0.61
C ILE A 24 -9.26 -12.48 0.06
N SER A 25 -9.65 -13.60 -0.54
CA SER A 25 -9.20 -14.91 -0.04
C SER A 25 -7.68 -15.05 -0.22
N VAL A 26 -7.00 -15.68 0.75
CA VAL A 26 -5.54 -15.93 0.67
C VAL A 26 -5.21 -16.75 -0.57
N GLU A 27 -6.05 -17.74 -0.90
CA GLU A 27 -5.89 -18.57 -2.10
C GLU A 27 -5.94 -17.76 -3.39
N THR A 28 -6.85 -16.78 -3.49
CA THR A 28 -6.95 -15.89 -4.65
C THR A 28 -5.70 -15.03 -4.78
N LEU A 29 -5.24 -14.47 -3.67
CA LEU A 29 -4.04 -13.63 -3.66
C LEU A 29 -2.80 -14.43 -4.06
N VAL A 30 -2.66 -15.66 -3.59
CA VAL A 30 -1.48 -16.47 -3.86
C VAL A 30 -1.50 -17.07 -5.27
N LYS A 31 -2.68 -17.30 -5.86
CA LYS A 31 -2.76 -17.58 -7.30
C LYS A 31 -2.16 -16.45 -8.15
N SER A 32 -2.20 -15.21 -7.68
CA SER A 32 -1.55 -14.07 -8.32
C SER A 32 -0.05 -13.94 -8.00
N TYR A 33 0.45 -14.67 -6.99
CA TYR A 33 1.81 -14.59 -6.48
C TYR A 33 2.44 -15.99 -6.32
N ASP A 34 3.25 -16.42 -7.28
CA ASP A 34 3.90 -17.74 -7.24
C ASP A 34 4.65 -18.01 -5.92
N GLY A 35 4.17 -18.97 -5.12
CA GLY A 35 4.87 -19.55 -3.97
C GLY A 35 4.94 -18.68 -2.70
N VAL A 36 3.84 -18.01 -2.33
CA VAL A 36 3.80 -17.03 -1.21
C VAL A 36 2.83 -17.42 -0.07
N GLU A 37 2.15 -18.58 -0.13
CA GLU A 37 1.01 -18.93 0.76
C GLU A 37 1.34 -18.89 2.26
N SER A 38 2.36 -19.66 2.68
CA SER A 38 2.74 -19.75 4.10
C SER A 38 3.32 -18.44 4.64
N ASP A 39 3.90 -17.63 3.77
CA ASP A 39 4.65 -16.45 4.16
C ASP A 39 3.74 -15.25 4.40
N VAL A 40 2.61 -15.11 3.70
CA VAL A 40 1.67 -13.98 3.91
C VAL A 40 1.15 -13.94 5.34
N ILE A 41 0.71 -15.08 5.86
CA ILE A 41 0.16 -15.18 7.22
C ILE A 41 1.27 -14.92 8.26
N ALA A 42 2.47 -15.46 8.02
CA ALA A 42 3.61 -15.28 8.93
C ALA A 42 4.07 -13.81 9.02
N HIS A 43 3.97 -13.04 7.93
CA HIS A 43 4.39 -11.64 7.90
C HIS A 43 3.26 -10.66 8.28
N GLU A 44 2.03 -11.12 8.50
CA GLU A 44 0.89 -10.24 8.82
C GLU A 44 1.17 -9.36 10.05
N MET A 45 1.56 -9.98 11.17
CA MET A 45 1.87 -9.24 12.40
C MET A 45 3.05 -8.27 12.21
N ILE A 46 4.05 -8.67 11.41
CA ILE A 46 5.24 -7.87 11.11
C ILE A 46 4.84 -6.59 10.35
N VAL A 47 3.93 -6.70 9.38
CA VAL A 47 3.42 -5.54 8.65
C VAL A 47 2.63 -4.62 9.58
N LEU A 48 1.76 -5.18 10.44
CA LEU A 48 0.97 -4.41 11.40
C LEU A 48 1.85 -3.62 12.39
N GLU A 49 2.88 -4.26 12.94
CA GLU A 49 3.88 -3.61 13.79
C GLU A 49 4.69 -2.56 13.03
N GLY A 50 5.08 -2.86 11.79
CA GLY A 50 5.85 -1.96 10.92
C GLY A 50 5.12 -0.65 10.60
N VAL A 51 3.81 -0.70 10.39
CA VAL A 51 2.96 0.50 10.24
C VAL A 51 2.48 1.06 11.58
N ARG A 52 2.97 0.54 12.71
CA ARG A 52 2.61 0.96 14.07
C ARG A 52 1.09 0.92 14.31
N PHE A 53 0.42 -0.07 13.72
CA PHE A 53 -1.04 -0.24 13.76
C PHE A 53 -1.82 0.98 13.21
N GLN A 54 -1.19 1.83 12.39
CA GLN A 54 -1.86 2.89 11.65
C GLN A 54 -2.38 2.33 10.33
N LEU A 55 -3.62 1.83 10.36
CA LEU A 55 -4.22 1.10 9.25
C LEU A 55 -5.06 1.99 8.33
N ILE A 56 -5.61 3.08 8.85
CA ILE A 56 -6.46 3.99 8.09
C ILE A 56 -5.60 4.89 7.22
N MET A 57 -5.75 4.77 5.90
CA MET A 57 -5.04 5.57 4.91
C MET A 57 -6.04 6.42 4.12
N TYR A 58 -5.74 7.72 3.97
CA TYR A 58 -6.58 8.62 3.18
C TYR A 58 -6.06 8.72 1.75
N HIS A 59 -6.85 8.22 0.79
CA HIS A 59 -6.49 8.25 -0.63
C HIS A 59 -6.99 9.52 -1.35
N PRO A 60 -6.26 9.99 -2.38
CA PRO A 60 -6.60 11.20 -3.14
C PRO A 60 -7.88 11.09 -3.98
N PHE A 61 -8.36 9.88 -4.30
CA PHE A 61 -9.50 9.68 -5.21
C PHE A 61 -10.81 10.29 -4.70
N ARG A 62 -11.07 10.22 -3.38
CA ARG A 62 -12.25 10.87 -2.79
C ARG A 62 -12.18 12.39 -2.91
N SER A 63 -10.99 12.96 -2.72
CA SER A 63 -10.75 14.39 -2.88
C SER A 63 -10.92 14.82 -4.33
N LEU A 64 -10.43 14.00 -5.28
CA LEU A 64 -10.57 14.23 -6.72
C LEU A 64 -12.03 14.39 -7.13
N THR A 65 -12.91 13.46 -6.76
CA THR A 65 -14.34 13.54 -7.10
C THR A 65 -14.95 14.83 -6.57
N GLY A 66 -14.64 15.18 -5.31
CA GLY A 66 -15.13 16.42 -4.71
C GLY A 66 -14.60 17.69 -5.39
N PHE A 67 -13.37 17.69 -5.90
CA PHE A 67 -12.82 18.83 -6.65
C PHE A 67 -13.41 18.94 -8.05
N ILE A 68 -13.73 17.83 -8.72
CA ILE A 68 -14.40 17.85 -10.03
C ILE A 68 -15.81 18.46 -9.90
N ASP A 69 -16.55 18.09 -8.86
CA ASP A 69 -17.87 18.67 -8.60
C ASP A 69 -17.78 20.16 -8.25
N ASP A 70 -16.81 20.55 -7.43
CA ASP A 70 -16.55 21.94 -7.06
C ASP A 70 -16.11 22.77 -8.29
N LEU A 71 -15.28 22.20 -9.16
CA LEU A 71 -14.86 22.81 -10.41
C LEU A 71 -16.04 23.00 -11.39
N ARG A 72 -16.95 22.03 -11.48
CA ARG A 72 -18.19 22.16 -12.26
C ARG A 72 -19.05 23.30 -11.72
N ALA A 73 -19.23 23.38 -10.39
CA ALA A 73 -19.98 24.46 -9.74
C ALA A 73 -19.31 25.83 -9.96
N HIS A 74 -17.98 25.92 -9.85
CA HIS A 74 -17.21 27.12 -10.13
C HIS A 74 -17.35 27.57 -11.59
N SER A 75 -17.22 26.64 -12.54
CA SER A 75 -17.43 26.90 -13.97
C SER A 75 -18.83 27.45 -14.25
N LYS A 76 -19.85 26.87 -13.63
CA LYS A 76 -21.24 27.32 -13.77
C LYS A 76 -21.44 28.74 -13.21
N SER A 77 -20.78 29.07 -12.11
CA SER A 77 -20.85 30.41 -11.50
C SER A 77 -20.10 31.47 -12.31
N THR A 78 -18.92 31.14 -12.84
CA THR A 78 -18.03 32.11 -13.50
C THR A 78 -18.36 32.30 -14.98
N ARG A 79 -18.69 31.21 -15.69
CA ARG A 79 -18.94 31.21 -17.15
C ARG A 79 -20.41 31.06 -17.53
N HIS A 80 -21.32 30.94 -16.55
CA HIS A 80 -22.76 30.67 -16.78
C HIS A 80 -23.05 29.46 -17.68
N THR A 81 -22.06 28.59 -17.88
CA THR A 81 -22.11 27.46 -18.81
C THR A 81 -21.77 26.20 -18.03
N ASP A 82 -22.64 25.19 -18.12
CA ASP A 82 -22.39 23.90 -17.50
C ASP A 82 -21.35 23.13 -18.33
N VAL A 83 -20.45 22.42 -17.64
CA VAL A 83 -19.45 21.59 -18.31
C VAL A 83 -20.15 20.30 -18.74
N PRO A 84 -20.02 19.86 -20.01
CA PRO A 84 -20.59 18.60 -20.46
C PRO A 84 -20.14 17.43 -19.58
N ILE A 85 -21.06 16.52 -19.28
CA ILE A 85 -20.80 15.35 -18.43
C ILE A 85 -19.70 14.47 -19.04
N SER A 86 -19.67 14.33 -20.37
CA SER A 86 -18.62 13.59 -21.08
C SER A 86 -17.23 14.15 -20.80
N THR A 87 -17.06 15.47 -20.82
CA THR A 87 -15.80 16.15 -20.52
C THR A 87 -15.37 15.90 -19.06
N LEU A 88 -16.32 15.93 -18.12
CA LEU A 88 -16.03 15.64 -16.70
C LEU A 88 -15.60 14.18 -16.49
N GLN A 89 -16.21 13.23 -17.21
CA GLN A 89 -15.81 11.82 -17.17
C GLN A 89 -14.40 11.62 -17.72
N THR A 90 -14.07 12.26 -18.85
CA THR A 90 -12.71 12.22 -19.40
C THR A 90 -11.71 12.84 -18.44
N LEU A 91 -12.03 14.00 -17.84
CA LEU A 91 -11.18 14.64 -16.85
C LEU A 91 -10.95 13.74 -15.63
N HIS A 92 -12.00 13.10 -15.12
CA HIS A 92 -11.89 12.16 -14.01
C HIS A 92 -10.96 10.99 -14.37
N ALA A 93 -11.12 10.39 -15.55
CA ALA A 93 -10.30 9.27 -15.99
C ALA A 93 -8.82 9.67 -16.14
N THR A 94 -8.55 10.80 -16.80
CA THR A 94 -7.19 11.32 -16.99
C THR A 94 -6.55 11.70 -15.64
N ALA A 95 -7.27 12.40 -14.78
CA ALA A 95 -6.78 12.75 -13.44
C ALA A 95 -6.52 11.50 -12.58
N THR A 96 -7.37 10.48 -12.69
CA THR A 96 -7.15 9.19 -11.99
C THR A 96 -5.86 8.52 -12.48
N ALA A 97 -5.60 8.52 -13.78
CA ALA A 97 -4.35 7.98 -14.34
C ALA A 97 -3.12 8.76 -13.82
N VAL A 98 -3.18 10.09 -13.82
CA VAL A 98 -2.11 10.95 -13.28
C VAL A 98 -1.89 10.70 -11.78
N ILE A 99 -2.96 10.56 -11.00
CA ILE A 99 -2.87 10.26 -9.57
C ILE A 99 -2.24 8.88 -9.35
N ASN A 100 -2.60 7.87 -10.15
CA ASN A 100 -1.94 6.56 -10.07
C ASN A 100 -0.43 6.67 -10.30
N ASP A 101 0.00 7.55 -11.21
CA ASP A 101 1.43 7.82 -11.39
C ASP A 101 2.07 8.48 -10.17
N LEU A 102 1.36 9.39 -9.52
CA LEU A 102 1.82 10.07 -8.31
C LEU A 102 1.90 9.13 -7.11
N LEU A 103 1.03 8.12 -7.01
CA LEU A 103 1.06 7.10 -5.95
C LEU A 103 2.33 6.23 -6.00
N LEU A 104 3.05 6.23 -7.12
CA LEU A 104 4.31 5.51 -7.30
C LEU A 104 5.53 6.39 -6.98
N THR A 105 5.31 7.61 -6.48
CA THR A 105 6.34 8.52 -5.97
C THR A 105 6.20 8.67 -4.45
N ASP A 106 7.08 9.46 -3.83
CA ASP A 106 6.98 9.78 -2.40
C ASP A 106 5.84 10.78 -2.06
N ALA A 107 5.10 11.26 -3.05
CA ALA A 107 4.02 12.22 -2.86
C ALA A 107 2.98 11.81 -1.79
N PRO A 108 2.50 10.55 -1.69
CA PRO A 108 1.53 10.14 -0.68
C PRO A 108 2.08 10.15 0.76
N LEU A 109 3.41 10.13 0.92
CA LEU A 109 4.08 10.17 2.22
C LEU A 109 4.39 11.62 2.64
N LEU A 110 4.60 12.51 1.68
CA LEU A 110 5.04 13.89 1.92
C LEU A 110 3.88 14.89 1.97
N TYR A 111 2.80 14.67 1.21
CA TYR A 111 1.74 15.65 1.03
C TYR A 111 0.34 15.09 1.37
N PRO A 112 -0.59 15.95 1.84
CA PRO A 112 -1.97 15.54 2.06
C PRO A 112 -2.65 15.07 0.77
N PRO A 113 -3.60 14.11 0.85
CA PRO A 113 -4.28 13.55 -0.32
C PRO A 113 -5.06 14.60 -1.12
N ALA A 114 -5.51 15.68 -0.49
CA ALA A 114 -6.15 16.80 -1.18
C ALA A 114 -5.19 17.54 -2.13
N VAL A 115 -3.94 17.75 -1.70
CA VAL A 115 -2.90 18.40 -2.53
C VAL A 115 -2.52 17.50 -3.70
N VAL A 116 -2.34 16.21 -3.45
CA VAL A 116 -2.06 15.22 -4.51
C VAL A 116 -3.20 15.16 -5.54
N ALA A 117 -4.45 15.21 -5.08
CA ALA A 117 -5.61 15.24 -5.96
C ALA A 117 -5.69 16.52 -6.81
N LEU A 118 -5.41 17.69 -6.22
CA LEU A 118 -5.36 18.97 -6.95
C LEU A 118 -4.22 18.98 -7.98
N ALA A 119 -3.05 18.47 -7.63
CA ALA A 119 -1.93 18.34 -8.56
C ALA A 119 -2.31 17.45 -9.76
N GLY A 120 -2.92 16.28 -9.49
CA GLY A 120 -3.41 15.39 -10.55
C GLY A 120 -4.47 16.03 -11.44
N LEU A 121 -5.40 16.78 -10.84
CA LEU A 121 -6.44 17.51 -11.58
C LEU A 121 -5.88 18.66 -12.42
N GLN A 122 -4.89 19.39 -11.90
CA GLN A 122 -4.22 20.48 -12.61
C GLN A 122 -3.46 19.98 -13.83
N VAL A 123 -2.76 18.85 -13.71
CA VAL A 123 -2.06 18.21 -14.83
C VAL A 123 -3.05 17.64 -15.86
N ALA A 124 -4.18 17.08 -15.41
CA ALA A 124 -5.19 16.50 -16.31
C ALA A 124 -6.05 17.55 -17.04
N THR A 125 -6.00 18.81 -16.62
CA THR A 125 -6.83 19.87 -17.19
C THR A 125 -6.29 20.33 -18.53
N THR A 126 -7.15 20.30 -19.55
CA THR A 126 -6.79 20.74 -20.90
C THR A 126 -7.00 22.25 -21.06
N VAL A 127 -6.29 22.83 -22.04
CA VAL A 127 -6.38 24.27 -22.38
C VAL A 127 -7.82 24.66 -22.76
N GLU A 128 -8.58 23.73 -23.34
CA GLU A 128 -9.98 23.91 -23.75
C GLU A 128 -10.91 24.23 -22.58
N MET A 129 -10.58 23.77 -21.36
CA MET A 129 -11.41 24.04 -20.18
C MET A 129 -11.25 25.48 -19.67
N ALA A 130 -10.20 26.19 -20.10
CA ALA A 130 -9.89 27.58 -19.76
C ALA A 130 -10.06 27.90 -18.27
N ILE A 131 -9.56 27.02 -17.39
CA ILE A 131 -9.66 27.16 -15.94
C ILE A 131 -8.52 28.04 -15.43
N ASP A 132 -8.89 29.15 -14.79
CA ASP A 132 -7.95 29.99 -14.05
C ASP A 132 -7.75 29.41 -12.65
N TRP A 133 -6.68 28.62 -12.50
CA TRP A 133 -6.34 27.94 -11.25
C TRP A 133 -6.16 28.89 -10.06
N THR A 134 -5.64 30.09 -10.30
CA THR A 134 -5.46 31.09 -9.24
C THR A 134 -6.82 31.54 -8.70
N LYS A 135 -7.78 31.84 -9.59
CA LYS A 135 -9.15 32.21 -9.18
C LYS A 135 -9.90 31.05 -8.57
N TYR A 136 -9.72 29.83 -9.10
CA TYR A 136 -10.34 28.64 -8.54
C TYR A 136 -9.86 28.40 -7.10
N LEU A 137 -8.54 28.39 -6.87
CA LEU A 137 -7.96 28.18 -5.54
C LEU A 137 -8.37 29.26 -4.54
N LEU A 138 -8.49 30.52 -4.98
CA LEU A 138 -9.03 31.62 -4.17
C LEU A 138 -10.51 31.42 -3.81
N ALA A 139 -11.30 30.88 -4.74
CA ALA A 139 -12.72 30.63 -4.54
C ALA A 139 -13.01 29.33 -3.76
N CYS A 140 -12.03 28.42 -3.67
CA CYS A 140 -12.17 27.15 -2.98
C CYS A 140 -12.46 27.36 -1.49
N LYS A 141 -13.70 27.08 -1.09
CA LYS A 141 -14.13 27.13 0.32
C LYS A 141 -13.34 26.17 1.22
N ARG A 142 -12.76 25.11 0.63
CA ARG A 142 -11.97 24.07 1.31
C ARG A 142 -10.58 24.54 1.76
N GLY A 143 -10.07 25.67 1.23
CA GLY A 143 -8.77 26.24 1.58
C GLY A 143 -8.86 27.42 2.56
N GLN A 144 -10.03 27.72 3.13
CA GLN A 144 -10.21 28.84 4.04
C GLN A 144 -9.32 28.67 5.28
N GLY A 145 -8.26 29.48 5.39
CA GLY A 145 -7.31 29.47 6.50
C GLY A 145 -5.90 28.95 6.17
N GLN A 146 -5.66 28.42 4.97
CA GLN A 146 -4.31 28.03 4.53
C GLN A 146 -3.65 29.14 3.73
N SER A 147 -2.31 29.26 3.84
CA SER A 147 -1.55 30.16 2.99
C SER A 147 -1.61 29.65 1.56
N MET A 148 -2.15 30.48 0.66
CA MET A 148 -2.26 30.11 -0.76
C MET A 148 -0.88 29.82 -1.38
N HIS A 149 0.17 30.52 -0.92
CA HIS A 149 1.53 30.29 -1.37
C HIS A 149 1.99 28.85 -1.06
N GLU A 150 1.72 28.37 0.16
CA GLU A 150 2.11 27.01 0.58
C GLU A 150 1.38 25.94 -0.22
N VAL A 151 0.08 26.14 -0.50
CA VAL A 151 -0.71 25.19 -1.30
C VAL A 151 -0.19 25.13 -2.74
N VAL A 152 0.04 26.29 -3.36
CA VAL A 152 0.57 26.36 -4.73
C VAL A 152 1.96 25.74 -4.81
N GLN A 153 2.82 26.03 -3.84
CA GLN A 153 4.16 25.44 -3.77
C GLN A 153 4.09 23.92 -3.62
N ALA A 154 3.26 23.41 -2.70
CA ALA A 154 3.09 21.96 -2.51
C ALA A 154 2.57 21.27 -3.77
N ILE A 155 1.63 21.88 -4.50
CA ILE A 155 1.17 21.36 -5.79
C ILE A 155 2.32 21.31 -6.81
N GLN A 156 3.13 22.37 -6.91
CA GLN A 156 4.28 22.42 -7.82
C GLN A 156 5.31 21.35 -7.50
N GLU A 157 5.63 21.14 -6.21
CA GLU A 157 6.56 20.11 -5.76
C GLU A 157 6.04 18.69 -6.10
N VAL A 158 4.74 18.42 -5.92
CA VAL A 158 4.13 17.14 -6.31
C VAL A 158 4.22 16.93 -7.83
N VAL A 159 3.99 17.96 -8.64
CA VAL A 159 4.14 17.87 -10.10
C VAL A 159 5.60 17.62 -10.50
N GLN A 160 6.57 18.22 -9.79
CA GLN A 160 7.99 17.96 -10.01
C GLN A 160 8.38 16.52 -9.69
N LEU A 161 7.84 15.91 -8.62
CA LEU A 161 8.07 14.51 -8.29
C LEU A 161 7.61 13.57 -9.42
N ARG A 162 6.47 13.89 -10.05
CA ARG A 162 5.98 13.17 -11.23
C ARG A 162 6.96 13.27 -12.40
N ALA A 163 7.41 14.49 -12.70
CA ALA A 163 8.33 14.74 -13.81
C ALA A 163 9.69 14.05 -13.60
N ALA A 164 10.22 14.05 -12.38
CA ALA A 164 11.45 13.34 -12.02
C ALA A 164 11.30 11.82 -12.26
N ARG A 165 10.17 11.23 -11.84
CA ARG A 165 9.89 9.81 -12.09
C ARG A 165 9.81 9.48 -13.59
N GLU A 166 9.17 10.33 -14.39
CA GLU A 166 9.09 10.12 -15.85
C GLU A 166 10.48 10.17 -16.51
N ALA A 167 11.37 11.04 -16.04
CA ALA A 167 12.75 11.10 -16.52
C ALA A 167 13.56 9.84 -16.16
N ASP A 168 13.36 9.29 -14.96
CA ASP A 168 14.11 8.14 -14.46
C ASP A 168 13.55 6.77 -14.91
N ALA A 169 12.35 6.72 -15.48
CA ALA A 169 11.66 5.49 -15.86
C ALA A 169 12.49 4.58 -16.80
N ALA A 170 13.30 5.16 -17.68
CA ALA A 170 14.13 4.41 -18.63
C ALA A 170 15.45 3.89 -18.04
N ALA A 171 16.03 4.57 -17.04
CA ALA A 171 17.25 4.13 -16.36
C ALA A 171 17.00 2.97 -15.38
N SER A 172 15.78 2.90 -14.85
CA SER A 172 15.38 2.03 -13.75
C SER A 172 15.40 0.52 -14.07
N GLU A 173 15.08 0.08 -15.29
CA GLU A 173 14.90 -1.37 -15.55
C GLU A 173 16.22 -2.18 -15.49
N ALA A 174 17.31 -1.61 -16.00
CA ALA A 174 18.63 -2.24 -15.95
C ALA A 174 19.17 -2.27 -14.51
N GLU A 175 18.95 -1.18 -13.78
CA GLU A 175 19.29 -1.07 -12.36
C GLU A 175 18.48 -2.06 -11.52
N LEU A 176 17.18 -2.21 -11.79
CA LEU A 176 16.29 -3.17 -11.12
C LEU A 176 16.80 -4.60 -11.25
N LYS A 177 17.19 -5.02 -12.46
CA LYS A 177 17.74 -6.37 -12.70
C LYS A 177 19.02 -6.58 -11.90
N SER A 178 19.89 -5.57 -11.85
CA SER A 178 21.13 -5.61 -11.08
C SER A 178 20.87 -5.68 -9.56
N ALA A 179 19.92 -4.89 -9.06
CA ALA A 179 19.51 -4.84 -7.66
C ALA A 179 18.86 -6.17 -7.23
N TYR A 180 17.98 -6.71 -8.06
CA TYR A 180 17.34 -8.00 -7.81
C TYR A 180 18.35 -9.16 -7.81
N LYS A 181 19.38 -9.11 -8.66
CA LYS A 181 20.48 -10.08 -8.64
C LYS A 181 21.26 -10.03 -7.33
N LYS A 182 21.56 -8.81 -6.82
CA LYS A 182 22.20 -8.61 -5.50
C LYS A 182 21.31 -9.13 -4.37
N LEU A 183 20.02 -8.81 -4.40
CA LEU A 183 19.03 -9.27 -3.42
C LEU A 183 18.94 -10.81 -3.38
N LYS A 184 18.87 -11.45 -4.54
CA LYS A 184 18.85 -12.92 -4.66
C LYS A 184 20.13 -13.56 -4.14
N GLY A 185 21.27 -12.90 -4.32
CA GLY A 185 22.54 -13.31 -3.72
C GLY A 185 22.49 -13.30 -2.20
N PHE A 186 21.97 -12.22 -1.61
CA PHE A 186 21.81 -12.08 -0.17
C PHE A 186 20.99 -13.21 0.44
N TYR A 187 19.75 -13.44 -0.05
CA TYR A 187 18.87 -14.48 0.48
C TYR A 187 19.34 -15.93 0.23
N LYS A 188 20.24 -16.16 -0.74
CA LYS A 188 20.90 -17.47 -0.91
C LYS A 188 22.05 -17.67 0.09
N SER A 189 22.73 -16.59 0.48
CA SER A 189 23.86 -16.63 1.41
C SER A 189 23.45 -16.68 2.88
N THR A 190 22.23 -16.21 3.21
CA THR A 190 21.69 -16.32 4.56
C THR A 190 21.30 -17.78 4.83
N PRO A 191 21.95 -18.49 5.78
CA PRO A 191 21.53 -19.83 6.12
C PRO A 191 20.08 -19.79 6.67
N LYS A 192 19.24 -20.75 6.27
CA LYS A 192 17.89 -21.01 6.83
C LYS A 192 17.97 -21.28 8.35
N LYS A 193 18.22 -20.27 9.17
CA LYS A 193 18.48 -20.42 10.61
C LYS A 193 17.42 -19.80 11.52
N ALA A 194 16.35 -19.19 10.99
CA ALA A 194 15.34 -18.54 11.84
C ALA A 194 14.04 -19.35 12.06
N ALA A 195 13.81 -20.47 11.35
CA ALA A 195 12.54 -21.21 11.42
C ALA A 195 12.60 -22.53 12.22
N ALA A 196 13.73 -22.84 12.89
CA ALA A 196 13.93 -24.14 13.53
C ALA A 196 14.25 -24.08 15.05
N ASP A 197 14.21 -22.90 15.68
CA ASP A 197 14.69 -22.73 17.06
C ASP A 197 13.63 -22.29 18.08
N GLU A 198 12.33 -22.41 17.77
CA GLU A 198 11.24 -22.27 18.75
C GLU A 198 10.40 -23.54 18.96
N SER A 199 10.91 -24.73 18.60
CA SER A 199 10.25 -26.01 18.88
C SER A 199 11.15 -27.03 19.58
N LYS A 200 11.92 -26.61 20.58
CA LYS A 200 12.58 -27.51 21.53
C LYS A 200 12.15 -27.21 22.96
N GLU A 201 11.02 -27.78 23.36
CA GLU A 201 10.75 -28.04 24.78
C GLU A 201 11.93 -28.80 25.41
N PRO A 202 12.39 -28.41 26.62
CA PRO A 202 13.51 -29.08 27.27
C PRO A 202 13.07 -30.45 27.81
N LYS A 203 13.68 -31.51 27.28
CA LYS A 203 13.58 -32.87 27.81
C LYS A 203 14.12 -32.95 29.24
N ALA A 204 13.25 -33.04 30.23
CA ALA A 204 13.62 -33.46 31.58
C ALA A 204 14.02 -34.96 31.60
N LYS A 205 15.30 -35.24 31.83
CA LYS A 205 15.84 -36.52 32.36
C LYS A 205 16.03 -36.29 33.87
N LYS A 206 15.88 -37.20 34.82
CA LYS A 206 15.67 -38.66 34.93
C LYS A 206 15.46 -38.87 36.44
N HIS A 207 14.62 -39.81 36.89
CA HIS A 207 14.97 -40.58 38.09
C HIS A 207 14.60 -42.05 37.88
N LYS A 208 15.61 -42.89 38.05
CA LYS A 208 15.60 -44.34 37.92
C LYS A 208 15.70 -44.88 39.35
N SER A 209 14.72 -45.64 39.81
CA SER A 209 14.90 -46.53 40.96
C SER A 209 14.28 -47.88 40.61
N SER A 210 15.15 -48.85 40.40
CA SER A 210 14.84 -50.28 40.39
C SER A 210 14.82 -50.75 41.84
N ASP A 211 13.73 -51.39 42.27
CA ASP A 211 13.85 -52.49 43.23
C ASP A 211 12.67 -53.44 43.09
N GLY A 212 12.96 -54.74 43.04
CA GLY A 212 11.97 -55.79 42.82
C GLY A 212 11.76 -56.65 44.07
N LYS A 213 10.52 -57.10 44.31
CA LYS A 213 10.25 -58.45 44.86
C LYS A 213 8.75 -58.83 44.85
N LYS A 214 8.46 -59.94 44.16
CA LYS A 214 7.55 -61.08 44.46
C LYS A 214 6.31 -60.88 45.38
N SER A 215 5.12 -61.22 44.85
CA SER A 215 4.21 -62.30 45.32
C SER A 215 3.00 -62.42 44.35
N LYS A 216 2.79 -63.48 43.55
CA LYS A 216 2.28 -64.85 43.81
C LYS A 216 0.73 -64.96 43.91
N LYS A 217 0.15 -65.80 43.01
CA LYS A 217 -1.20 -66.44 42.99
C LYS A 217 -2.41 -65.53 42.65
N SER A 218 -3.46 -65.93 41.91
CA SER A 218 -3.89 -67.22 41.33
C SER A 218 -5.14 -67.09 40.44
N LYS A 219 -5.20 -67.90 39.36
CA LYS A 219 -6.31 -68.72 38.80
C LYS A 219 -7.69 -68.14 38.37
N LYS A 220 -8.19 -68.82 37.32
CA LYS A 220 -9.54 -68.90 36.67
C LYS A 220 -9.83 -67.75 35.69
N GLY A 221 -10.13 -67.93 34.40
CA GLY A 221 -10.58 -69.10 33.63
C GLY A 221 -12.10 -69.10 33.51
N VAL A 222 -12.62 -68.97 32.28
CA VAL A 222 -13.69 -69.76 31.62
C VAL A 222 -14.35 -68.95 30.49
N ALA A 223 -14.44 -69.64 29.34
CA ALA A 223 -15.29 -69.44 28.16
C ALA A 223 -15.06 -68.20 27.30
#